data_AF-A0A2M7YBV3-F1
#
_entry.id   AF-A0A2M7YBV3-F1
#
_cell.length_a   1.000
_cell.length_b   1.000
_cell.length_c   1.000
_cell.angle_alpha   90.00
_cell.angle_beta   90.00
_cell.angle_gamma   90.00
#
_symmetry.space_group_name_H-M   'P 1'
#
loop_
_entity.id
_entity.type
_entity.pdbx_description
1 polymer ?
#
loop_
_entity_poly.entity_id
_entity_poly.type
_entity_poly.pdbx_seq_one_letter_code
_entity_poly.pdbx_strand_id
1 'polypeptide(L)'
;MYAVEVRDHIMIAHSLPGEIFGPAQGMHGATYVVDVAFFRTELTADRIVVDIGRAHDALKAALKPLNYGNLDEAPATKGQLTTTEWLCRFIFDSVAGAARRGELGPGGDGV
;
A
#
# COMPACT_ATOMS: atom_id res chain seq x y z
N MET A 1 12.77 16.61 10.96
CA MET A 1 11.83 15.57 10.48
C MET A 1 12.67 14.46 9.86
N TYR A 2 12.52 13.23 10.35
CA TYR A 2 13.17 12.05 9.79
C TYR A 2 12.17 11.26 8.97
N ALA A 3 12.62 10.67 7.86
CA ALA A 3 11.78 9.87 6.98
C ALA A 3 12.53 8.62 6.53
N VAL A 4 11.79 7.51 6.40
CA VAL A 4 12.25 6.26 5.77
C VAL A 4 11.16 5.78 4.84
N GLU A 5 11.54 5.38 3.64
CA GLU A 5 10.64 4.82 2.64
C GLU A 5 11.01 3.36 2.39
N VAL A 6 9.99 2.49 2.36
CA VAL A 6 10.14 1.11 1.89
C VAL A 6 9.35 0.95 0.60
N ARG A 7 9.93 0.19 -0.33
CA ARG A 7 9.41 -0.01 -1.68
C ARG A 7 9.15 -1.47 -1.96
N ASP A 8 8.05 -1.74 -2.65
CA ASP A 8 7.79 -3.03 -3.28
C ASP A 8 6.99 -2.80 -4.59
N HIS A 9 6.51 -3.86 -5.23
CA HIS A 9 5.73 -3.77 -6.45
C HIS A 9 4.65 -4.85 -6.53
N ILE A 10 3.61 -4.56 -7.30
CA ILE A 10 2.55 -5.51 -7.65
C ILE A 10 2.24 -5.47 -9.14
N MET A 11 1.82 -6.60 -9.68
CA MET A 11 1.34 -6.74 -11.05
C MET A 11 -0.14 -7.07 -11.01
N ILE A 12 -0.98 -6.25 -11.64
CA ILE A 12 -2.45 -6.38 -11.55
C ILE A 12 -3.10 -6.32 -12.92
N ALA A 13 -4.36 -6.74 -12.97
CA ALA A 13 -5.30 -6.40 -14.04
C ALA A 13 -6.55 -5.73 -13.45
N HIS A 14 -7.16 -4.78 -14.18
CA HIS A 14 -8.44 -4.16 -13.82
C HIS A 14 -9.09 -3.48 -15.02
N SER A 15 -10.31 -2.99 -14.83
CA SER A 15 -11.00 -2.09 -15.75
C SER A 15 -11.60 -0.89 -15.01
N LEU A 16 -11.67 0.25 -15.68
CA LEU A 16 -12.18 1.50 -15.11
C LEU A 16 -13.44 1.95 -15.86
N PRO A 17 -14.65 1.57 -15.40
CA PRO A 17 -15.88 1.92 -16.10
C PRO A 17 -16.15 3.44 -16.08
N GLY A 18 -16.58 3.99 -17.21
CA GLY A 18 -16.96 5.39 -17.37
C GLY A 18 -16.24 6.06 -18.54
N GLU A 19 -16.97 6.88 -19.30
CA GLU A 19 -16.46 7.49 -20.54
C GLU A 19 -15.16 8.29 -20.33
N ILE A 20 -14.99 8.91 -19.15
CA ILE A 20 -13.79 9.68 -18.78
C ILE A 20 -12.50 8.85 -18.83
N PHE A 21 -12.60 7.52 -18.65
CA PHE A 21 -11.45 6.62 -18.64
C PHE A 21 -11.07 6.12 -20.04
N GLY A 22 -11.85 6.44 -21.07
CA GLY A 22 -11.51 6.14 -22.46
C GLY A 22 -11.16 4.65 -22.66
N PRO A 23 -9.97 4.30 -23.21
CA PRO A 23 -9.57 2.91 -23.40
C PRO A 23 -9.42 2.09 -22.12
N ALA A 24 -9.18 2.73 -20.97
CA ALA A 24 -9.01 2.05 -19.68
C ALA A 24 -10.33 1.44 -19.15
N GLN A 25 -11.45 1.69 -19.81
CA GLN A 25 -12.70 0.96 -19.62
C GLN A 25 -12.57 -0.53 -19.99
N GLY A 26 -11.63 -0.88 -20.88
CA GLY A 26 -11.31 -2.27 -21.17
C GLY A 26 -10.41 -2.89 -20.10
N MET A 27 -10.46 -4.21 -19.99
CA MET A 27 -9.51 -4.97 -19.15
C MET A 27 -8.08 -4.70 -19.60
N HIS A 28 -7.25 -4.21 -18.69
CA HIS A 28 -5.83 -3.93 -18.90
C HIS A 28 -5.05 -4.22 -17.63
N GLY A 29 -3.71 -4.11 -17.70
CA GLY A 29 -2.85 -4.38 -16.55
C GLY A 29 -1.83 -3.27 -16.29
N ALA A 30 -1.28 -3.31 -15.09
CA ALA A 30 -0.24 -2.40 -14.63
C ALA A 30 0.78 -3.14 -13.75
N THR A 31 2.04 -2.72 -13.83
CA THR A 31 3.02 -2.98 -12.77
C THR A 31 3.12 -1.72 -11.94
N TYR A 32 2.59 -1.75 -10.72
CA TYR A 32 2.70 -0.64 -9.78
C TYR A 32 3.94 -0.81 -8.93
N VAL A 33 4.80 0.21 -8.93
CA VAL A 33 5.79 0.42 -7.87
C VAL A 33 5.08 1.14 -6.74
N VAL A 34 5.22 0.63 -5.52
CA VAL A 34 4.53 1.14 -4.34
C VAL A 34 5.54 1.54 -3.29
N ASP A 35 5.44 2.81 -2.90
CA ASP A 35 6.27 3.45 -1.90
C ASP A 35 5.46 3.78 -0.66
N VAL A 36 5.92 3.33 0.50
CA VAL A 36 5.35 3.75 1.79
C VAL A 36 6.41 4.46 2.60
N ALA A 37 6.14 5.73 2.87
CA ALA A 37 7.00 6.60 3.65
C ALA A 37 6.48 6.72 5.10
N PHE A 38 7.38 6.53 6.05
CA PHE A 38 7.17 6.68 7.48
C PHE A 38 7.89 7.93 7.96
N PHE A 39 7.23 8.75 8.78
CA PHE A 39 7.76 10.03 9.24
C PHE A 39 7.72 10.11 10.76
N ARG A 40 8.76 10.67 11.37
CA ARG A 40 8.75 11.05 12.80
C ARG A 40 9.61 12.27 13.08
N THR A 41 9.28 13.01 14.12
CA THR A 41 10.00 14.24 14.51
C THR A 41 11.36 13.95 15.15
N GLU A 42 11.44 12.90 15.96
CA GLU A 42 12.63 12.45 16.71
C GLU A 42 12.83 10.94 16.55
N LEU A 43 14.06 10.46 16.48
CA LEU A 43 14.35 9.02 16.34
C LEU A 43 13.97 8.22 17.61
N THR A 44 13.77 6.90 17.47
CA THR A 44 13.60 6.00 18.63
C THR A 44 14.87 5.94 19.49
N ALA A 45 14.79 5.24 20.63
CA ALA A 45 15.96 4.88 21.44
C ALA A 45 17.04 4.11 20.64
N ASP A 46 16.61 3.33 19.65
CA ASP A 46 17.48 2.58 18.74
C ASP A 46 18.01 3.43 17.57
N ARG A 47 17.73 4.74 17.56
CA ARG A 47 18.15 5.71 16.53
C ARG A 47 17.61 5.41 15.12
N ILE A 48 16.38 4.90 15.04
CA ILE A 48 15.70 4.60 13.77
C ILE A 48 14.34 5.32 13.66
N VAL A 49 13.80 5.36 12.44
CA VAL A 49 12.43 5.84 12.21
C VAL A 49 11.40 4.77 12.53
N VAL A 50 11.61 3.58 11.99
CA VAL A 50 10.77 2.39 12.13
C VAL A 50 11.66 1.18 11.91
N ASP A 51 11.27 0.01 12.43
CA ASP A 51 11.88 -1.26 12.04
C ASP A 51 11.60 -1.51 10.54
N ILE A 52 12.65 -1.42 9.71
CA ILE A 52 12.54 -1.54 8.25
C ILE A 52 12.08 -2.94 7.83
N GLY A 53 12.47 -3.99 8.55
CA GLY A 53 12.04 -5.35 8.25
C GLY A 53 10.54 -5.50 8.43
N ARG A 54 10.02 -5.01 9.56
CA ARG A 54 8.58 -5.02 9.83
C ARG A 54 7.79 -4.08 8.93
N ALA A 55 8.36 -2.93 8.54
CA ALA A 55 7.75 -2.04 7.56
C ALA A 55 7.60 -2.71 6.18
N HIS A 56 8.62 -3.45 5.73
CA HIS A 56 8.52 -4.27 4.51
C HIS A 56 7.47 -5.38 4.64
N ASP A 57 7.42 -6.08 5.78
CA ASP A 57 6.42 -7.13 6.01
C ASP A 57 4.99 -6.57 6.00
N ALA A 58 4.76 -5.39 6.59
CA ALA A 58 3.48 -4.72 6.56
C ALA A 58 3.07 -4.30 5.14
N LEU A 59 4.00 -3.71 4.37
CA LEU A 59 3.76 -3.37 2.97
C LEU A 59 3.44 -4.64 2.15
N LYS A 60 4.25 -5.69 2.28
CA LYS A 60 4.04 -6.97 1.58
C LYS A 60 2.69 -7.60 1.92
N ALA A 61 2.27 -7.54 3.18
CA ALA A 61 0.96 -8.03 3.62
C ALA A 61 -0.19 -7.21 3.00
N ALA A 62 -0.05 -5.88 2.92
CA ALA A 62 -1.02 -4.99 2.28
C ALA A 62 -1.14 -5.24 0.77
N LEU A 63 -0.03 -5.58 0.11
CA LEU A 63 0.04 -5.83 -1.34
C LEU A 63 -0.39 -7.24 -1.76
N LYS A 64 -0.21 -8.23 -0.88
CA LYS A 64 -0.57 -9.64 -1.13
C LYS A 64 -1.97 -9.87 -1.71
N PRO A 65 -3.06 -9.24 -1.23
CA PRO A 65 -4.40 -9.46 -1.79
C PRO A 65 -4.60 -8.85 -3.19
N LEU A 66 -3.70 -7.98 -3.63
CA LEU A 66 -3.75 -7.30 -4.93
C LEU A 66 -2.85 -7.98 -5.96
N ASN A 67 -1.67 -8.46 -5.54
CA ASN A 67 -0.63 -8.92 -6.45
C ASN A 67 -1.04 -10.15 -7.28
N TYR A 68 -0.69 -10.13 -8.56
CA TYR A 68 -1.09 -11.12 -9.57
C TYR A 68 -2.61 -11.36 -9.62
N GLY A 69 -3.41 -10.34 -9.30
CA GLY A 69 -4.87 -10.41 -9.24
C GLY A 69 -5.60 -9.56 -10.29
N ASN A 70 -6.79 -10.02 -10.66
CA ASN A 70 -7.80 -9.18 -11.31
C ASN A 70 -8.58 -8.43 -10.22
N LEU A 71 -8.40 -7.11 -10.13
CA LEU A 71 -8.99 -6.30 -9.07
C LEU A 71 -10.51 -6.12 -9.22
N ASP A 72 -11.08 -6.40 -10.40
CA ASP A 72 -12.52 -6.36 -10.61
C ASP A 72 -13.22 -7.55 -9.91
N GLU A 73 -12.48 -8.65 -9.72
CA GLU A 73 -12.97 -9.91 -9.17
C GLU A 73 -12.45 -10.19 -7.74
N ALA A 74 -11.30 -9.63 -7.39
CA ALA A 74 -10.65 -9.88 -6.10
C ALA A 74 -11.57 -9.49 -4.93
N PRO A 75 -11.73 -10.33 -3.90
CA PRO A 75 -12.61 -10.05 -2.77
C PRO A 75 -12.32 -8.72 -2.04
N ALA A 76 -11.05 -8.30 -2.05
CA ALA A 76 -10.60 -7.07 -1.40
C ALA A 76 -11.05 -5.78 -2.11
N THR A 77 -11.34 -5.85 -3.41
CA THR A 77 -11.60 -4.68 -4.26
C THR A 77 -12.88 -4.80 -5.08
N LYS A 78 -13.63 -5.90 -4.94
CA LYS A 78 -14.85 -6.16 -5.69
C LYS A 78 -15.86 -5.02 -5.53
N GLY A 79 -16.33 -4.50 -6.66
CA GLY A 79 -17.28 -3.39 -6.72
C GLY A 79 -16.69 -2.02 -6.40
N GLN A 80 -15.37 -1.90 -6.28
CA GLN A 80 -14.67 -0.62 -6.11
C GLN A 80 -14.14 -0.13 -7.44
N LEU A 81 -14.07 1.19 -7.61
CA LEU A 81 -13.36 1.81 -8.74
C LEU A 81 -11.86 1.87 -8.40
N THR A 82 -11.08 0.98 -8.98
CA THR A 82 -9.68 0.73 -8.59
C THR A 82 -8.70 1.68 -9.27
N THR A 83 -8.97 2.98 -9.22
CA THR A 83 -7.98 3.98 -9.68
C THR A 83 -6.73 3.93 -8.80
N THR A 84 -5.63 4.45 -9.32
CA THR A 84 -4.35 4.48 -8.58
C THR A 84 -4.49 5.23 -7.25
N GLU A 85 -5.22 6.35 -7.21
CA GLU A 85 -5.45 7.13 -6.00
C GLU A 85 -6.24 6.36 -4.94
N TRP A 86 -7.27 5.61 -5.36
CA TRP A 86 -8.03 4.75 -4.45
C TRP A 86 -7.16 3.61 -3.92
N LEU A 87 -6.35 2.98 -4.80
CA LEU A 87 -5.41 1.93 -4.40
C LEU A 87 -4.35 2.44 -3.41
N CYS A 88 -3.82 3.67 -3.61
CA CYS A 88 -2.93 4.31 -2.65
C CYS A 88 -3.58 4.40 -1.26
N ARG A 89 -4.86 4.80 -1.21
CA ARG A 89 -5.61 4.87 0.06
C ARG A 89 -5.83 3.49 0.68
N PHE A 90 -6.22 2.50 -0.13
CA PHE A 90 -6.40 1.11 0.30
C PHE A 90 -5.13 0.54 0.94
N ILE A 91 -3.99 0.71 0.28
CA ILE A 91 -2.68 0.26 0.77
C ILE A 91 -2.31 1.03 2.05
N PHE A 92 -2.48 2.36 2.05
CA PHE A 92 -2.20 3.20 3.21
C PHE A 92 -3.00 2.76 4.44
N ASP A 93 -4.32 2.56 4.31
CA ASP A 93 -5.16 2.17 5.45
C ASP A 93 -4.75 0.81 6.03
N SER A 94 -4.30 -0.12 5.18
CA SER A 94 -3.77 -1.42 5.62
C SER A 94 -2.48 -1.27 6.43
N VAL A 95 -1.48 -0.54 5.91
CA VAL A 95 -0.19 -0.33 6.58
C VAL A 95 -0.34 0.53 7.85
N ALA A 96 -1.13 1.59 7.79
CA ALA A 96 -1.44 2.41 8.97
C ALA A 96 -2.21 1.59 10.02
N GLY A 97 -3.07 0.66 9.60
CA GLY A 97 -3.70 -0.31 10.48
C GLY A 97 -2.69 -1.20 11.18
N ALA A 98 -1.69 -1.73 10.45
CA ALA A 98 -0.60 -2.53 11.02
C ALA A 98 0.21 -1.74 12.07
N ALA A 99 0.54 -0.48 11.77
CA ALA A 99 1.18 0.43 12.71
C ALA A 99 0.37 0.59 14.00
N ARG A 100 -0.93 0.91 13.89
CA ARG A 100 -1.83 1.10 15.03
C ARG A 100 -2.05 -0.17 15.86
N ARG A 101 -1.90 -1.34 15.27
CA ARG A 101 -1.97 -2.64 15.96
C ARG A 101 -0.63 -3.06 16.60
N GLY A 102 0.43 -2.26 16.45
CA GLY A 102 1.75 -2.53 17.01
C GLY A 102 2.56 -3.56 16.20
N GLU A 103 2.15 -3.87 14.98
CA GLU A 103 2.81 -4.87 14.13
C GLU A 103 4.21 -4.40 13.68
N LEU A 104 4.42 -3.08 13.63
CA LEU A 104 5.72 -2.46 13.34
C LEU A 104 6.73 -2.55 14.50
N GLY A 105 6.35 -3.13 15.63
CA GLY A 105 7.22 -3.32 16.78
C GLY A 105 7.35 -2.07 17.67
N PRO A 106 8.23 -2.12 18.69
CA PRO A 106 8.40 -1.01 19.63
C PRO A 106 8.72 0.32 18.94
N GLY A 107 7.96 1.37 19.28
CA GLY A 107 8.12 2.71 18.72
C GLY A 107 7.52 2.91 17.32
N GLY A 108 6.83 1.90 16.78
CA GLY A 108 6.08 1.95 15.52
C GLY A 108 4.69 2.59 15.63
N ASP A 109 4.22 2.90 16.84
CA ASP A 109 3.03 3.70 17.13
C ASP A 109 3.25 5.21 16.91
N GLY A 110 4.51 5.63 16.83
CA GLY A 110 4.91 7.03 16.63
C GLY A 110 5.14 7.43 15.17
N VAL A 111 4.74 6.60 14.20
CA VAL A 111 4.81 6.86 12.75
C VAL A 111 3.42 6.86 12.10
#